data_AF-R7HJA7-F1
#
_entry.id   AF-R7HJA7-F1
#
_cell.length_a   1.000
_cell.length_b   1.000
_cell.length_c   1.000
_cell.angle_alpha   90.00
_cell.angle_beta   90.00
_cell.angle_gamma   90.00
#
_symmetry.space_group_name_H-M   'P 1'
#
loop_
_entity.id
_entity.type
_entity.pdbx_description
1 polymer ?
#
loop_
_entity_poly.entity_id
_entity_poly.type
_entity_poly.pdbx_seq_one_letter_code
_entity_poly.pdbx_strand_id
1 'polypeptide(L)'
;MRFEKWEEEAFNYLTKLYDNFFEELSSKCMECFRIDSKELFSENVKELTSEQEKKIYDFWKKYTTDFDIAYHKYYIDRSGIFDEKFIPDDLFVGYIDGYLNNRAIEPGMADKNYFDLYLKGFNLPKTYIHLINGIFEDENYNIVSKEQTIDILSTANNITIKPSMASYGGKGVKFLDNPSRIDLVNFIDNLKEDNLIFQETVNQSDITAKLHPDSLNTIRIMTLILDGEVKVLPYAAFRMGIGKSKVDNASSGGIYCKINEDGTLSNFAYDALGKKFEEHPDGGKFSTIKFEFMEEVRELVKNAAQRFPHFRLIGWDIAITENNVPMIIEANLTMSGMDVIETICGPLFGEYTEKVLEEVFLKKHKKKISMDISQYV
;
A
#
# COMPACT_ATOMS: atom_id res chain seq x y z
N MET A 1 -39.02 4.82 -0.04
CA MET A 1 -39.82 6.06 -0.19
C MET A 1 -40.64 5.96 -1.46
N ARG A 2 -41.82 6.58 -1.50
CA ARG A 2 -42.56 6.71 -2.75
C ARG A 2 -42.18 8.07 -3.32
N PHE A 3 -41.24 8.06 -4.27
CA PHE A 3 -40.81 9.28 -4.94
C PHE A 3 -41.98 9.86 -5.76
N GLU A 4 -42.10 11.18 -5.77
CA GLU A 4 -42.80 11.91 -6.81
C GLU A 4 -42.06 11.72 -8.14
N LYS A 5 -42.75 11.96 -9.26
CA LYS A 5 -42.19 11.69 -10.59
C LYS A 5 -40.85 12.43 -10.84
N TRP A 6 -40.74 13.68 -10.38
CA TRP A 6 -39.51 14.47 -10.56
C TRP A 6 -38.38 13.96 -9.67
N GLU A 7 -38.69 13.45 -8.47
CA GLU A 7 -37.71 12.83 -7.57
C GLU A 7 -37.15 11.53 -8.18
N GLU A 8 -38.02 10.71 -8.79
CA GLU A 8 -37.59 9.50 -9.49
C GLU A 8 -36.69 9.83 -10.70
N GLU A 9 -37.03 10.88 -11.47
CA GLU A 9 -36.19 11.36 -12.58
C GLU A 9 -34.81 11.86 -12.08
N ALA A 10 -34.79 12.64 -11.00
CA ALA A 10 -33.55 13.14 -10.38
C ALA A 10 -32.70 12.01 -9.81
N PHE A 11 -33.30 11.07 -9.08
CA PHE A 11 -32.62 9.90 -8.52
C PHE A 11 -31.94 9.07 -9.59
N ASN A 12 -32.65 8.77 -10.69
CA ASN A 12 -32.10 8.00 -11.80
C ASN A 12 -30.96 8.75 -12.50
N TYR A 13 -31.08 10.06 -12.69
CA TYR A 13 -30.04 10.89 -13.28
C TYR A 13 -28.77 10.93 -12.42
N LEU A 14 -28.90 11.23 -11.13
CA LEU A 14 -27.77 11.32 -10.20
C LEU A 14 -27.08 9.98 -9.99
N THR A 15 -27.85 8.88 -9.92
CA THR A 15 -27.31 7.52 -9.85
C THR A 15 -26.45 7.21 -11.08
N LYS A 16 -26.96 7.53 -12.28
CA LYS A 16 -26.20 7.35 -13.52
C LYS A 16 -24.93 8.20 -13.56
N LEU A 17 -25.00 9.45 -13.08
CA LEU A 17 -23.84 10.34 -13.03
C LEU A 17 -22.75 9.78 -12.10
N TYR A 18 -23.13 9.29 -10.92
CA TYR A 18 -22.22 8.64 -9.98
C TYR A 18 -21.56 7.39 -10.59
N ASP A 19 -22.36 6.52 -11.23
CA ASP A 19 -21.84 5.30 -11.83
C ASP A 19 -20.85 5.58 -12.96
N ASN A 20 -21.20 6.54 -13.83
CA ASN A 20 -20.37 6.96 -14.95
C ASN A 20 -19.02 7.53 -14.49
N PHE A 21 -18.98 8.26 -13.36
CA PHE A 21 -17.73 8.82 -12.84
C PHE A 21 -16.69 7.72 -12.55
N PHE A 22 -17.09 6.65 -11.85
CA PHE A 22 -16.16 5.55 -11.54
C PHE A 22 -15.79 4.71 -12.76
N GLU A 23 -16.70 4.57 -13.73
CA GLU A 23 -16.41 3.87 -14.99
C GLU A 23 -15.41 4.66 -15.84
N GLU A 24 -15.60 5.96 -15.98
CA GLU A 24 -14.68 6.84 -16.70
C GLU A 24 -13.32 6.91 -15.99
N LEU A 25 -13.31 7.05 -14.65
CA LEU A 25 -12.09 7.02 -13.86
C LEU A 25 -11.31 5.71 -14.09
N SER A 26 -11.99 4.57 -14.05
CA SER A 26 -11.38 3.26 -14.28
C SER A 26 -10.77 3.14 -15.67
N SER A 27 -11.52 3.56 -16.70
CA SER A 27 -11.04 3.57 -18.10
C SER A 27 -9.82 4.48 -18.27
N LYS A 28 -9.86 5.70 -17.71
CA LYS A 28 -8.74 6.64 -17.77
C LYS A 28 -7.52 6.14 -17.02
N CYS A 29 -7.70 5.48 -15.87
CA CYS A 29 -6.60 4.81 -15.18
C CYS A 29 -5.96 3.74 -16.08
N MET A 30 -6.74 2.86 -16.71
CA MET A 30 -6.19 1.85 -17.64
C MET A 30 -5.36 2.49 -18.76
N GLU A 31 -5.85 3.58 -19.36
CA GLU A 31 -5.10 4.33 -20.38
C GLU A 31 -3.76 4.85 -19.85
N CYS A 32 -3.72 5.42 -18.64
CA CYS A 32 -2.48 5.90 -18.01
C CYS A 32 -1.47 4.76 -17.80
N PHE A 33 -1.90 3.64 -17.22
CA PHE A 33 -0.99 2.50 -17.00
C PHE A 33 -0.47 1.91 -18.32
N ARG A 34 -1.29 1.86 -19.38
CA ARG A 34 -0.82 1.47 -20.73
C ARG A 34 0.19 2.44 -21.35
N ILE A 35 0.20 3.71 -20.92
CA ILE A 35 1.25 4.66 -21.30
C ILE A 35 2.51 4.32 -20.51
N ASP A 36 2.41 4.14 -19.19
CA ASP A 36 3.54 3.76 -18.33
C ASP A 36 4.20 2.45 -18.78
N SER A 37 3.41 1.45 -19.18
CA SER A 37 3.94 0.18 -19.74
C SER A 37 4.89 0.43 -20.91
N LYS A 38 4.56 1.39 -21.77
CA LYS A 38 5.33 1.73 -22.96
C LYS A 38 6.51 2.63 -22.62
N GLU A 39 6.30 3.65 -21.80
CA GLU A 39 7.32 4.67 -21.52
C GLU A 39 8.35 4.23 -20.48
N LEU A 40 7.95 3.42 -19.50
CA LEU A 40 8.80 3.04 -18.36
C LEU A 40 9.24 1.57 -18.42
N PHE A 41 8.37 0.68 -18.89
CA PHE A 41 8.55 -0.77 -18.72
C PHE A 41 8.80 -1.53 -20.02
N SER A 42 8.81 -0.87 -21.19
CA SER A 42 9.02 -1.55 -22.47
C SER A 42 10.46 -1.53 -22.96
N GLU A 43 11.29 -0.61 -22.45
CA GLU A 43 12.69 -0.48 -22.86
C GLU A 43 13.57 -1.57 -22.21
N ASN A 44 14.48 -2.16 -23.00
CA ASN A 44 15.47 -3.14 -22.53
C ASN A 44 14.88 -4.38 -21.83
N VAL A 45 13.68 -4.80 -22.25
CA VAL A 45 13.02 -6.02 -21.76
C VAL A 45 13.16 -7.14 -22.80
N LYS A 46 13.42 -8.36 -22.34
CA LYS A 46 13.51 -9.53 -23.22
C LYS A 46 12.19 -9.82 -23.93
N GLU A 47 12.28 -10.14 -25.22
CA GLU A 47 11.14 -10.62 -26.01
C GLU A 47 10.62 -11.96 -25.52
N LEU A 48 9.29 -12.11 -25.55
CA LEU A 48 8.63 -13.39 -25.33
C LEU A 48 8.70 -14.21 -26.62
N THR A 49 8.75 -15.54 -26.49
CA THR A 49 8.57 -16.41 -27.66
C THR A 49 7.09 -16.47 -28.05
N SER A 50 6.79 -16.80 -29.31
CA SER A 50 5.39 -16.96 -29.76
C SER A 50 4.63 -18.04 -29.00
N GLU A 51 5.32 -19.04 -28.43
CA GLU A 51 4.70 -20.05 -27.55
C GLU A 51 4.32 -19.44 -26.19
N GLN A 52 5.19 -18.60 -25.62
CA GLN A 52 4.93 -17.89 -24.37
C GLN A 52 3.77 -16.90 -24.50
N GLU A 53 3.76 -16.07 -25.55
CA GLU A 53 2.66 -15.16 -25.84
C GLU A 53 1.34 -15.92 -25.99
N LYS A 54 1.35 -17.03 -26.74
CA LYS A 54 0.16 -17.86 -26.92
C LYS A 54 -0.37 -18.39 -25.58
N LYS A 55 0.49 -18.84 -24.67
CA LYS A 55 0.09 -19.32 -23.34
C LYS A 55 -0.57 -18.20 -22.52
N ILE A 56 0.01 -17.00 -22.55
CA ILE A 56 -0.56 -15.82 -21.87
C ILE A 56 -1.95 -15.50 -22.44
N TYR A 57 -2.09 -15.39 -23.77
CA TYR A 57 -3.38 -15.13 -24.40
C TYR A 57 -4.40 -16.25 -24.15
N ASP A 58 -3.98 -17.52 -24.21
CA ASP A 58 -4.86 -18.66 -23.98
C ASP A 58 -5.37 -18.71 -22.53
N PHE A 59 -4.57 -18.23 -21.57
CA PHE A 59 -4.99 -18.06 -20.18
C PHE A 59 -5.95 -16.88 -20.01
N TRP A 60 -5.55 -15.69 -20.45
CA TRP A 60 -6.30 -14.45 -20.19
C TRP A 60 -7.61 -14.34 -20.97
N LYS A 61 -7.72 -14.92 -22.17
CA LYS A 61 -8.95 -14.90 -22.98
C LYS A 61 -10.17 -15.53 -22.27
N LYS A 62 -9.94 -16.31 -21.21
CA LYS A 62 -11.00 -16.84 -20.35
C LYS A 62 -11.72 -15.72 -19.58
N TYR A 63 -11.02 -14.63 -19.27
CA TYR A 63 -11.48 -13.53 -18.41
C TYR A 63 -11.68 -12.23 -19.19
N THR A 64 -10.74 -11.87 -20.07
CA THR A 64 -10.79 -10.66 -20.90
C THR A 64 -9.88 -10.79 -22.12
N THR A 65 -10.19 -10.05 -23.18
CA THR A 65 -9.30 -9.87 -24.34
C THR A 65 -8.65 -8.48 -24.38
N ASP A 66 -9.02 -7.58 -23.48
CA ASP A 66 -8.54 -6.21 -23.41
C ASP A 66 -7.55 -6.05 -22.26
N PHE A 67 -6.28 -6.33 -22.51
CA PHE A 67 -5.18 -6.19 -21.55
C PHE A 67 -3.86 -5.92 -22.27
N ASP A 68 -2.88 -5.34 -21.56
CA ASP A 68 -1.57 -5.06 -22.12
C ASP A 68 -0.53 -6.13 -21.73
N ILE A 69 -0.10 -6.92 -22.71
CA ILE A 69 0.90 -7.98 -22.55
C ILE A 69 2.31 -7.45 -22.23
N ALA A 70 2.56 -6.14 -22.42
CA ALA A 70 3.85 -5.54 -22.06
C ALA A 70 4.20 -5.75 -20.58
N TYR A 71 3.19 -5.81 -19.70
CA TYR A 71 3.39 -6.12 -18.28
C TYR A 71 3.91 -7.53 -18.04
N HIS A 72 3.33 -8.55 -18.68
CA HIS A 72 3.85 -9.92 -18.61
C HIS A 72 5.32 -9.97 -19.01
N LYS A 73 5.64 -9.32 -20.13
CA LYS A 73 7.00 -9.27 -20.67
C LYS A 73 7.97 -8.65 -19.65
N TYR A 74 7.58 -7.52 -19.05
CA TYR A 74 8.36 -6.86 -18.00
C TYR A 74 8.55 -7.75 -16.77
N TYR A 75 7.48 -8.26 -16.17
CA TYR A 75 7.58 -9.08 -14.95
C TYR A 75 8.33 -10.38 -15.16
N ILE A 76 8.16 -11.05 -16.31
CA ILE A 76 8.89 -12.28 -16.65
C ILE A 76 10.39 -12.01 -16.74
N ASP A 77 10.80 -10.90 -17.37
CA ASP A 77 12.21 -10.55 -17.47
C ASP A 77 12.83 -10.17 -16.11
N ARG A 78 12.10 -9.40 -15.29
CA ARG A 78 12.58 -8.94 -13.97
C ARG A 78 12.61 -10.07 -12.94
N SER A 79 11.53 -10.85 -12.83
CA SER A 79 11.45 -11.98 -11.90
C SER A 79 12.30 -13.17 -12.34
N GLY A 80 12.56 -13.30 -13.65
CA GLY A 80 13.22 -14.46 -14.26
C GLY A 80 12.33 -15.71 -14.33
N ILE A 81 11.02 -15.57 -14.07
CA ILE A 81 10.06 -16.67 -14.02
C ILE A 81 9.05 -16.47 -15.14
N PHE A 82 8.82 -17.49 -15.96
CA PHE A 82 7.68 -17.50 -16.87
C PHE A 82 6.44 -18.01 -16.14
N ASP A 83 5.40 -17.18 -16.05
CA ASP A 83 4.07 -17.57 -15.58
C ASP A 83 3.01 -16.73 -16.29
N GLU A 84 2.04 -17.35 -16.93
CA GLU A 84 0.93 -16.67 -17.60
C GLU A 84 0.00 -15.89 -16.66
N LYS A 85 0.08 -16.15 -15.35
CA LYS A 85 -0.82 -15.61 -14.32
C LYS A 85 -0.46 -14.22 -13.82
N PHE A 86 0.69 -13.65 -14.21
CA PHE A 86 0.99 -12.25 -13.91
C PHE A 86 -0.17 -11.35 -14.31
N ILE A 87 -0.47 -10.35 -13.47
CA ILE A 87 -1.61 -9.46 -13.62
C ILE A 87 -1.10 -8.14 -14.20
N PRO A 88 -1.55 -7.75 -15.40
CA PRO A 88 -1.26 -6.43 -15.94
C PRO A 88 -1.73 -5.29 -15.00
N ASP A 89 -0.89 -4.28 -14.77
CA ASP A 89 -1.24 -3.16 -13.88
C ASP A 89 -2.48 -2.40 -14.39
N ASP A 90 -2.67 -2.31 -15.72
CA ASP A 90 -3.86 -1.69 -16.29
C ASP A 90 -5.13 -2.40 -15.85
N LEU A 91 -5.16 -3.74 -15.91
CA LEU A 91 -6.28 -4.52 -15.41
C LEU A 91 -6.43 -4.44 -13.89
N PHE A 92 -5.31 -4.43 -13.16
CA PHE A 92 -5.36 -4.39 -11.71
C PHE A 92 -5.98 -3.08 -11.22
N VAL A 93 -5.44 -1.95 -11.66
CA VAL A 93 -5.90 -0.63 -11.24
C VAL A 93 -7.24 -0.27 -11.89
N GLY A 94 -7.46 -0.66 -13.14
CA GLY A 94 -8.72 -0.41 -13.84
C GLY A 94 -9.90 -1.20 -13.30
N TYR A 95 -9.67 -2.42 -12.80
CA TYR A 95 -10.78 -3.35 -12.55
C TYR A 95 -10.65 -4.14 -11.24
N ILE A 96 -9.55 -4.86 -11.04
CA ILE A 96 -9.43 -5.84 -9.94
C ILE A 96 -9.42 -5.15 -8.57
N ASP A 97 -8.64 -4.08 -8.39
CA ASP A 97 -8.55 -3.38 -7.11
C ASP A 97 -9.89 -2.70 -6.76
N GLY A 98 -10.57 -2.08 -7.72
CA GLY A 98 -11.91 -1.49 -7.47
C GLY A 98 -13.00 -2.52 -7.17
N TYR A 99 -12.82 -3.78 -7.61
CA TYR A 99 -13.70 -4.90 -7.25
C TYR A 99 -13.41 -5.41 -5.82
N LEU A 100 -12.13 -5.56 -5.47
CA LEU A 100 -11.71 -6.10 -4.17
C LEU A 100 -11.80 -5.08 -3.04
N ASN A 101 -11.63 -3.80 -3.35
CA ASN A 101 -11.47 -2.73 -2.38
C ASN A 101 -12.45 -1.58 -2.62
N ASN A 102 -13.12 -1.12 -1.57
CA ASN A 102 -14.08 -0.02 -1.66
C ASN A 102 -13.37 1.34 -1.72
N ARG A 103 -12.98 1.75 -2.93
CA ARG A 103 -12.30 3.04 -3.19
C ARG A 103 -13.07 4.26 -2.71
N ALA A 104 -14.40 4.19 -2.62
CA ALA A 104 -15.20 5.35 -2.26
C ALA A 104 -15.11 5.70 -0.76
N ILE A 105 -14.83 4.72 0.11
CA ILE A 105 -14.63 4.96 1.55
C ILE A 105 -13.16 4.93 1.95
N GLU A 106 -12.26 4.58 1.02
CA GLU A 106 -10.83 4.45 1.27
C GLU A 106 -10.22 5.72 1.88
N PRO A 107 -10.46 6.95 1.36
CA PRO A 107 -9.73 8.11 1.85
C PRO A 107 -9.95 8.40 3.34
N GLY A 108 -11.13 8.07 3.86
CA GLY A 108 -11.44 8.22 5.28
C GLY A 108 -10.96 7.05 6.13
N MET A 109 -10.98 5.82 5.61
CA MET A 109 -10.50 4.64 6.33
C MET A 109 -8.97 4.50 6.31
N ALA A 110 -8.29 5.08 5.32
CA ALA A 110 -6.85 5.14 5.17
C ALA A 110 -6.20 6.34 5.90
N ASP A 111 -7.01 7.22 6.51
CA ASP A 111 -6.49 8.32 7.33
C ASP A 111 -5.79 7.75 8.57
N LYS A 112 -4.47 7.96 8.62
CA LYS A 112 -3.58 7.44 9.67
C LYS A 112 -4.00 7.89 11.06
N ASN A 113 -4.69 9.03 11.19
CA ASN A 113 -5.19 9.51 12.47
C ASN A 113 -6.21 8.57 13.12
N TYR A 114 -6.90 7.72 12.36
CA TYR A 114 -7.88 6.78 12.91
C TYR A 114 -7.37 5.34 13.00
N PHE A 115 -6.10 5.09 12.67
CA PHE A 115 -5.54 3.73 12.74
C PHE A 115 -5.53 3.19 14.17
N ASP A 116 -5.31 4.03 15.19
CA ASP A 116 -5.33 3.61 16.59
C ASP A 116 -6.73 3.11 17.03
N LEU A 117 -7.81 3.56 16.36
CA LEU A 117 -9.15 3.02 16.55
C LEU A 117 -9.33 1.68 15.82
N TYR A 118 -9.06 1.63 14.51
CA TYR A 118 -9.32 0.44 13.69
C TYR A 118 -8.42 -0.75 14.10
N LEU A 119 -7.17 -0.45 14.41
CA LEU A 119 -6.12 -1.40 14.77
C LEU A 119 -5.87 -1.44 16.29
N LYS A 120 -6.85 -1.02 17.10
CA LYS A 120 -6.76 -1.16 18.56
C LYS A 120 -6.44 -2.60 18.97
N GLY A 121 -5.38 -2.73 19.77
CA GLY A 121 -4.85 -4.00 20.26
C GLY A 121 -3.72 -4.60 19.42
N PHE A 122 -3.36 -3.96 18.30
CA PHE A 122 -2.15 -4.28 17.53
C PHE A 122 -1.00 -3.35 17.89
N ASN A 123 0.22 -3.78 17.58
CA ASN A 123 1.42 -2.97 17.80
C ASN A 123 1.55 -1.93 16.69
N LEU A 124 1.48 -0.65 17.07
CA LEU A 124 1.56 0.53 16.21
C LEU A 124 2.57 1.52 16.84
N PRO A 125 3.17 2.43 16.07
CA PRO A 125 3.93 3.53 16.65
C PRO A 125 3.03 4.33 17.58
N LYS A 126 3.48 4.59 18.81
CA LYS A 126 2.77 5.43 19.76
C LYS A 126 2.44 6.78 19.13
N THR A 127 1.16 7.11 19.07
CA THR A 127 0.70 8.44 18.69
C THR A 127 0.71 9.37 19.89
N TYR A 128 1.29 10.56 19.72
CA TYR A 128 1.26 11.62 20.74
C TYR A 128 0.11 12.58 20.53
N ILE A 129 -0.09 13.00 19.28
CA ILE A 129 -1.06 14.01 18.88
C ILE A 129 -1.62 13.65 17.50
N HIS A 130 -2.93 13.80 17.36
CA HIS A 130 -3.61 13.87 16.09
C HIS A 130 -3.87 15.35 15.76
N LEU A 131 -3.68 15.73 14.50
CA LEU A 131 -4.18 16.98 13.95
C LEU A 131 -5.18 16.61 12.86
N ILE A 132 -6.46 16.88 13.08
CA ILE A 132 -7.55 16.50 12.19
C ILE A 132 -8.37 17.75 11.92
N ASN A 133 -8.46 18.16 10.65
CA ASN A 133 -9.18 19.38 10.26
C ASN A 133 -8.76 20.61 11.10
N GLY A 134 -7.45 20.76 11.37
CA GLY A 134 -6.90 21.86 12.16
C GLY A 134 -7.16 21.77 13.68
N ILE A 135 -7.78 20.69 14.15
CA ILE A 135 -8.08 20.44 15.57
C ILE A 135 -7.06 19.45 16.12
N PHE A 136 -6.43 19.81 17.24
CA PHE A 136 -5.53 18.91 17.95
C PHE A 136 -6.29 17.99 18.90
N GLU A 137 -5.94 16.70 18.87
CA GLU A 137 -6.41 15.70 19.82
C GLU A 137 -5.23 14.93 20.42
N ASP A 138 -5.35 14.51 21.68
CA ASP A 138 -4.36 13.63 22.33
C ASP A 138 -4.47 12.17 21.86
N GLU A 139 -3.60 11.29 22.38
CA GLU A 139 -3.58 9.84 22.05
C GLU A 139 -4.90 9.09 22.33
N ASN A 140 -5.82 9.70 23.09
CA ASN A 140 -7.13 9.15 23.43
C ASN A 140 -8.28 9.86 22.70
N TYR A 141 -7.98 10.67 21.68
CA TYR A 141 -8.95 11.47 20.92
C TYR A 141 -9.68 12.54 21.76
N ASN A 142 -9.07 13.04 22.83
CA ASN A 142 -9.59 14.23 23.51
C ASN A 142 -9.07 15.50 22.84
N ILE A 143 -9.95 16.45 22.52
CA ILE A 143 -9.56 17.75 21.99
C ILE A 143 -8.67 18.48 23.00
N VAL A 144 -7.50 18.92 22.55
CA VAL A 144 -6.52 19.65 23.34
C VAL A 144 -6.21 21.02 22.74
N SER A 145 -5.85 21.96 23.60
CA SER A 145 -5.35 23.26 23.16
C SER A 145 -3.94 23.15 22.59
N LYS A 146 -3.55 24.14 21.78
CA LYS A 146 -2.19 24.27 21.25
C LYS A 146 -1.09 24.20 22.34
N GLU A 147 -1.33 24.80 23.50
CA GLU A 147 -0.35 24.77 24.60
C GLU A 147 -0.19 23.35 25.16
N GLN A 148 -1.31 22.64 25.36
CA GLN A 148 -1.29 21.24 25.78
C GLN A 148 -0.63 20.33 24.74
N THR A 149 -0.87 20.58 23.45
CA THR A 149 -0.16 19.91 22.35
C THR A 149 1.35 20.06 22.49
N ILE A 150 1.84 21.28 22.71
CA ILE A 150 3.27 21.55 22.89
C ILE A 150 3.80 20.86 24.16
N ASP A 151 3.04 20.89 25.25
CA ASP A 151 3.41 20.19 26.49
C ASP A 151 3.57 18.69 26.26
N ILE A 152 2.59 18.04 25.61
CA ILE A 152 2.63 16.61 25.29
C ILE A 152 3.86 16.28 24.42
N LEU A 153 4.04 17.01 23.31
CA LEU A 153 5.15 16.78 22.39
C LEU A 153 6.51 17.05 23.04
N SER A 154 6.59 17.97 24.01
CA SER A 154 7.85 18.27 24.73
C SER A 154 8.35 17.14 25.63
N THR A 155 7.51 16.14 25.91
CA THR A 155 7.91 14.93 26.65
C THR A 155 8.55 13.86 25.77
N ALA A 156 8.43 14.00 24.44
CA ALA A 156 8.96 13.03 23.49
C ALA A 156 10.40 13.37 23.10
N ASN A 157 11.24 12.34 22.98
CA ASN A 157 12.61 12.50 22.48
C ASN A 157 12.60 12.72 20.97
N ASN A 158 12.11 11.77 20.18
CA ASN A 158 12.07 11.88 18.72
C ASN A 158 10.64 11.74 18.22
N ILE A 159 10.26 12.62 17.30
CA ILE A 159 8.90 12.71 16.77
C ILE A 159 8.94 12.57 15.26
N THR A 160 8.19 11.61 14.75
CA THR A 160 7.91 11.49 13.31
C THR A 160 6.54 12.09 13.03
N ILE A 161 6.49 13.05 12.11
CA ILE A 161 5.28 13.78 11.74
C ILE A 161 4.95 13.43 10.30
N LYS A 162 3.73 12.94 10.07
CA LYS A 162 3.30 12.45 8.75
C LYS A 162 2.00 13.14 8.35
N PRO A 163 1.83 13.53 7.07
CA PRO A 163 0.49 13.77 6.53
C PRO A 163 -0.36 12.53 6.73
N SER A 164 -1.57 12.70 7.26
CA SER A 164 -2.41 11.56 7.66
C SER A 164 -3.27 11.02 6.51
N MET A 165 -3.65 11.91 5.57
CA MET A 165 -4.49 11.62 4.41
C MET A 165 -3.75 11.80 3.09
N ALA A 166 -4.13 11.02 2.06
CA ALA A 166 -3.68 11.14 0.67
C ALA A 166 -2.15 11.24 0.51
N SER A 167 -1.41 10.65 1.44
CA SER A 167 0.05 10.63 1.47
C SER A 167 0.54 9.36 0.79
N TYR A 168 1.33 9.50 -0.28
CA TYR A 168 1.98 8.36 -0.91
C TYR A 168 3.50 8.50 -0.79
N GLY A 169 4.19 7.38 -0.60
CA GLY A 169 5.62 7.31 -0.86
C GLY A 169 6.53 8.01 0.14
N GLY A 170 6.04 8.34 1.34
CA GLY A 170 6.80 9.07 2.37
C GLY A 170 6.89 10.58 2.14
N LYS A 171 6.18 11.12 1.14
CA LYS A 171 6.17 12.57 0.86
C LYS A 171 5.61 13.35 2.06
N GLY A 172 6.38 14.35 2.51
CA GLY A 172 5.97 15.24 3.60
C GLY A 172 6.21 14.70 5.00
N VAL A 173 6.84 13.52 5.14
CA VAL A 173 7.30 13.04 6.45
C VAL A 173 8.40 13.96 6.98
N LYS A 174 8.23 14.43 8.22
CA LYS A 174 9.18 15.31 8.91
C LYS A 174 9.63 14.61 10.20
N PHE A 175 10.87 14.87 10.61
CA PHE A 175 11.45 14.33 11.83
C PHE A 175 11.90 15.48 12.72
N LEU A 176 11.53 15.42 14.00
CA LEU A 176 12.05 16.30 15.04
C LEU A 176 12.87 15.45 16.01
N ASP A 177 14.17 15.71 16.07
CA ASP A 177 15.13 14.99 16.90
C ASP A 177 15.41 15.80 18.17
N ASN A 178 14.95 15.32 19.33
CA ASN A 178 15.00 16.00 20.65
C ASN A 178 14.58 17.49 20.60
N PRO A 179 13.37 17.81 20.10
CA PRO A 179 12.97 19.19 19.91
C PRO A 179 12.85 19.93 21.25
N SER A 180 13.37 21.16 21.31
CA SER A 180 13.08 22.05 22.43
C SER A 180 11.63 22.54 22.37
N ARG A 181 11.10 23.06 23.48
CA ARG A 181 9.79 23.73 23.49
C ARG A 181 9.69 24.84 22.44
N ILE A 182 10.77 25.59 22.23
CA ILE A 182 10.82 26.70 21.25
C ILE A 182 10.70 26.14 19.82
N ASP A 183 11.35 25.01 19.53
CA ASP A 183 11.23 24.35 18.23
C ASP A 183 9.80 23.89 17.98
N LEU A 184 9.14 23.31 18.99
CA LEU A 184 7.74 22.88 18.91
C LEU A 184 6.79 24.06 18.70
N VAL A 185 6.93 25.16 19.45
CA VAL A 185 6.15 26.39 19.25
C VAL A 185 6.30 26.86 17.81
N ASN A 186 7.55 27.03 17.35
CA ASN A 186 7.82 27.50 15.99
C ASN A 186 7.23 26.56 14.94
N PHE A 187 7.30 25.24 15.15
CA PHE A 187 6.73 24.26 14.24
C PHE A 187 5.21 24.39 14.17
N ILE A 188 4.53 24.39 15.32
CA ILE A 188 3.06 24.45 15.41
C ILE A 188 2.53 25.79 14.88
N ASP A 189 3.23 26.90 15.13
CA ASP A 189 2.85 28.25 14.65
C ASP A 189 2.91 28.38 13.13
N ASN A 190 3.71 27.55 12.46
CA ASN A 190 3.95 27.61 11.02
C ASN A 190 3.37 26.41 10.26
N LEU A 191 2.47 25.65 10.87
CA LEU A 191 1.76 24.55 10.21
C LEU A 191 0.99 25.06 8.99
N LYS A 192 1.09 24.33 7.88
CA LYS A 192 0.33 24.60 6.64
C LYS A 192 -0.69 23.51 6.34
N GLU A 193 -0.53 22.37 6.98
CA GLU A 193 -1.33 21.17 6.81
C GLU A 193 -2.31 21.04 7.98
N ASP A 194 -3.59 20.77 7.67
CA ASP A 194 -4.65 20.61 8.66
C ASP A 194 -4.85 19.15 9.10
N ASN A 195 -4.12 18.21 8.49
CA ASN A 195 -4.24 16.77 8.73
C ASN A 195 -2.86 16.13 8.87
N LEU A 196 -2.40 15.97 10.11
CA LEU A 196 -1.11 15.40 10.46
C LEU A 196 -1.28 14.40 11.61
N ILE A 197 -0.35 13.44 11.70
CA ILE A 197 -0.18 12.59 12.87
C ILE A 197 1.24 12.76 13.41
N PHE A 198 1.36 12.88 14.72
CA PHE A 198 2.63 13.02 15.44
C PHE A 198 2.87 11.74 16.25
N GLN A 199 3.84 10.95 15.84
CA GLN A 199 4.12 9.64 16.43
C GLN A 199 5.54 9.56 16.95
N GLU A 200 5.80 8.57 17.79
CA GLU A 200 7.17 8.16 18.11
C GLU A 200 7.95 7.81 16.83
N THR A 201 9.21 8.21 16.79
CA THR A 201 10.13 7.72 15.77
C THR A 201 10.55 6.31 16.13
N VAL A 202 10.14 5.34 15.31
CA VAL A 202 10.39 3.90 15.55
C VAL A 202 11.87 3.57 15.34
N ASN A 203 12.48 2.93 16.34
CA ASN A 203 13.77 2.27 16.20
C ASN A 203 13.55 0.85 15.68
N GLN A 204 14.27 0.49 14.62
CA GLN A 204 14.18 -0.83 14.02
C GLN A 204 15.17 -1.83 14.63
N SER A 205 14.95 -3.12 14.39
CA SER A 205 15.86 -4.20 14.78
C SER A 205 17.23 -4.08 14.11
N ASP A 206 18.26 -4.55 14.81
CA ASP A 206 19.63 -4.68 14.28
C ASP A 206 19.66 -5.47 12.95
N ILE A 207 18.83 -6.52 12.80
CA ILE A 207 18.86 -7.33 11.57
C ILE A 207 18.22 -6.61 10.38
N THR A 208 17.17 -5.82 10.59
CA THR A 208 16.56 -5.00 9.53
C THR A 208 17.39 -3.74 9.24
N ALA A 209 18.11 -3.21 10.22
CA ALA A 209 19.05 -2.10 10.04
C ALA A 209 20.33 -2.47 9.30
N LYS A 210 20.70 -3.76 9.24
CA LYS A 210 22.02 -4.23 8.80
C LYS A 210 22.44 -3.74 7.40
N LEU A 211 21.50 -3.57 6.48
CA LEU A 211 21.78 -3.07 5.13
C LEU A 211 21.66 -1.54 5.01
N HIS A 212 20.76 -0.93 5.77
CA HIS A 212 20.57 0.51 5.76
C HIS A 212 20.00 0.99 7.11
N PRO A 213 20.86 1.42 8.05
CA PRO A 213 20.42 1.80 9.40
C PRO A 213 19.73 3.17 9.46
N ASP A 214 19.97 4.03 8.46
CA ASP A 214 19.50 5.42 8.47
C ASP A 214 18.02 5.58 8.12
N SER A 215 17.39 4.57 7.51
CA SER A 215 15.93 4.53 7.25
C SER A 215 15.22 3.50 8.10
N LEU A 216 13.94 3.73 8.40
CA LEU A 216 13.06 2.67 8.86
C LEU A 216 12.77 1.71 7.70
N ASN A 217 13.41 0.53 7.71
CA ASN A 217 13.20 -0.51 6.70
C ASN A 217 11.99 -1.36 7.08
N THR A 218 11.13 -1.63 6.10
CA THR A 218 9.86 -2.32 6.32
C THR A 218 9.70 -3.55 5.45
N ILE A 219 8.79 -4.42 5.85
CA ILE A 219 8.35 -5.58 5.09
C ILE A 219 6.99 -5.25 4.50
N ARG A 220 6.90 -5.24 3.17
CA ARG A 220 5.63 -5.25 2.44
C ARG A 220 5.14 -6.68 2.34
N ILE A 221 3.97 -6.95 2.91
CA ILE A 221 3.27 -8.24 2.80
C ILE A 221 1.79 -8.00 2.55
N MET A 222 1.13 -8.88 1.80
CA MET A 222 -0.25 -8.67 1.37
C MET A 222 -1.20 -9.71 1.95
N THR A 223 -2.42 -9.29 2.26
CA THR A 223 -3.51 -10.17 2.66
C THR A 223 -4.66 -10.08 1.68
N LEU A 224 -5.35 -11.21 1.47
CA LEU A 224 -6.53 -11.33 0.65
C LEU A 224 -7.69 -11.93 1.46
N ILE A 225 -8.85 -11.27 1.49
CA ILE A 225 -10.11 -11.85 1.98
C ILE A 225 -10.79 -12.58 0.82
N LEU A 226 -10.85 -13.90 0.93
CA LEU A 226 -11.45 -14.79 -0.07
C LEU A 226 -12.27 -15.88 0.65
N ASP A 227 -13.51 -16.10 0.19
CA ASP A 227 -14.50 -16.99 0.82
C ASP A 227 -14.77 -16.70 2.31
N GLY A 228 -14.69 -15.43 2.71
CA GLY A 228 -14.88 -15.04 4.11
C GLY A 228 -13.69 -15.35 5.02
N GLU A 229 -12.55 -15.79 4.47
CA GLU A 229 -11.33 -16.04 5.23
C GLU A 229 -10.20 -15.08 4.82
N VAL A 230 -9.39 -14.66 5.80
CA VAL A 230 -8.15 -13.93 5.53
C VAL A 230 -7.06 -14.91 5.12
N LYS A 231 -6.54 -14.75 3.91
CA LYS A 231 -5.36 -15.42 3.36
C LYS A 231 -4.18 -14.45 3.41
N VAL A 232 -3.02 -14.91 3.84
CA VAL A 232 -1.77 -14.16 3.64
C VAL A 232 -1.20 -14.61 2.30
N LEU A 233 -0.89 -13.66 1.42
CA LEU A 233 -0.34 -13.97 0.10
C LEU A 233 1.12 -14.45 0.23
N PRO A 234 1.61 -15.27 -0.72
CA PRO A 234 2.85 -16.02 -0.55
C PRO A 234 4.12 -15.15 -0.59
N TYR A 235 4.00 -13.89 -1.00
CA TYR A 235 5.14 -13.02 -1.27
C TYR A 235 5.26 -11.90 -0.25
N ALA A 236 6.51 -11.58 0.08
CA ALA A 236 6.86 -10.42 0.87
C ALA A 236 8.11 -9.75 0.27
N ALA A 237 8.16 -8.43 0.37
CA ALA A 237 9.28 -7.62 -0.10
C ALA A 237 9.88 -6.86 1.08
N PHE A 238 11.19 -6.97 1.26
CA PHE A 238 11.93 -6.12 2.18
C PHE A 238 12.29 -4.81 1.47
N ARG A 239 11.91 -3.71 2.08
CA ARG A 239 12.02 -2.35 1.56
C ARG A 239 13.12 -1.63 2.31
N MET A 240 14.02 -0.98 1.59
CA MET A 240 15.18 -0.30 2.17
C MET A 240 15.39 1.08 1.56
N GLY A 241 15.82 2.05 2.37
CA GLY A 241 16.30 3.34 1.89
C GLY A 241 17.70 3.23 1.26
N ILE A 242 18.13 4.28 0.58
CA ILE A 242 19.50 4.42 0.07
C ILE A 242 20.08 5.77 0.53
N GLY A 243 21.37 5.80 0.80
CA GLY A 243 22.14 6.99 1.11
C GLY A 243 21.74 7.62 2.43
N LYS A 244 21.15 8.83 2.38
CA LYS A 244 20.74 9.59 3.59
C LYS A 244 19.23 9.55 3.82
N SER A 245 18.50 8.72 3.08
CA SER A 245 17.05 8.66 3.22
C SER A 245 16.67 8.13 4.60
N LYS A 246 15.76 8.81 5.30
CA LYS A 246 15.16 8.28 6.54
C LYS A 246 13.95 7.37 6.29
N VAL A 247 13.55 7.19 5.03
CA VAL A 247 12.40 6.37 4.60
C VAL A 247 12.79 5.37 3.51
N ASP A 248 12.07 4.26 3.41
CA ASP A 248 12.38 3.13 2.52
C ASP A 248 11.50 3.03 1.27
N ASN A 249 10.57 3.95 1.07
CA ASN A 249 9.66 3.97 -0.09
C ASN A 249 10.45 4.15 -1.39
N ALA A 250 10.18 3.35 -2.44
CA ALA A 250 10.93 3.51 -3.68
C ALA A 250 10.59 4.77 -4.47
N SER A 251 9.43 5.38 -4.27
CA SER A 251 9.16 6.74 -4.76
C SER A 251 10.09 7.79 -4.15
N SER A 252 10.76 7.46 -3.03
CA SER A 252 11.80 8.26 -2.38
C SER A 252 13.22 7.71 -2.66
N GLY A 253 13.37 6.82 -3.64
CA GLY A 253 14.66 6.24 -4.05
C GLY A 253 15.07 4.97 -3.30
N GLY A 254 14.16 4.35 -2.53
CA GLY A 254 14.37 3.04 -1.92
C GLY A 254 14.38 1.87 -2.91
N ILE A 255 14.78 0.69 -2.41
CA ILE A 255 14.85 -0.57 -3.17
C ILE A 255 14.10 -1.70 -2.47
N TYR A 256 13.71 -2.69 -3.26
CA TYR A 256 12.90 -3.84 -2.88
C TYR A 256 13.64 -5.14 -3.12
N CYS A 257 13.83 -5.93 -2.07
CA CYS A 257 14.39 -7.27 -2.16
C CYS A 257 13.34 -8.30 -1.76
N LYS A 258 13.16 -9.33 -2.58
CA LYS A 258 12.27 -10.45 -2.25
C LYS A 258 12.73 -11.12 -0.96
N ILE A 259 11.78 -11.39 -0.07
CA ILE A 259 11.95 -12.28 1.08
C ILE A 259 11.50 -13.67 0.63
N ASN A 260 12.39 -14.65 0.69
CA ASN A 260 12.07 -16.04 0.40
C ASN A 260 11.24 -16.66 1.53
N GLU A 261 10.62 -17.80 1.26
CA GLU A 261 9.74 -18.50 2.22
C GLU A 261 10.46 -18.82 3.54
N ASP A 262 11.74 -19.16 3.49
CA ASP A 262 12.60 -19.46 4.63
C ASP A 262 13.13 -18.21 5.37
N GLY A 263 12.68 -17.01 4.98
CA GLY A 263 13.06 -15.73 5.56
C GLY A 263 14.38 -15.16 5.05
N THR A 264 15.09 -15.82 4.12
CA THR A 264 16.29 -15.27 3.49
C THR A 264 15.94 -14.20 2.46
N LEU A 265 16.83 -13.23 2.24
CA LEU A 265 16.67 -12.30 1.12
C LEU A 265 17.20 -12.91 -0.19
N SER A 266 16.59 -12.51 -1.32
CA SER A 266 17.10 -12.79 -2.66
C SER A 266 18.51 -12.20 -2.87
N ASN A 267 19.21 -12.65 -3.91
CA ASN A 267 20.55 -12.15 -4.24
C ASN A 267 20.56 -10.74 -4.84
N PHE A 268 19.40 -10.21 -5.25
CA PHE A 268 19.28 -8.89 -5.86
C PHE A 268 18.02 -8.18 -5.40
N ALA A 269 18.01 -6.87 -5.60
CA ALA A 269 16.89 -5.98 -5.36
C ALA A 269 16.58 -5.15 -6.62
N TYR A 270 15.42 -4.50 -6.63
CA TYR A 270 15.02 -3.56 -7.67
C TYR A 270 14.55 -2.24 -7.06
N ASP A 271 14.77 -1.12 -7.75
CA ASP A 271 14.02 0.10 -7.46
C ASP A 271 12.66 0.09 -8.18
N ALA A 272 11.85 1.13 -7.99
CA ALA A 272 10.53 1.27 -8.62
C ALA A 272 10.55 1.32 -10.16
N LEU A 273 11.72 1.58 -10.77
CA LEU A 273 11.87 1.62 -12.23
C LEU A 273 12.43 0.29 -12.77
N GLY A 274 12.61 -0.72 -11.90
CA GLY A 274 13.14 -2.02 -12.29
C GLY A 274 14.64 -2.02 -12.55
N LYS A 275 15.39 -1.04 -12.05
CA LYS A 275 16.86 -1.09 -12.05
C LYS A 275 17.30 -2.14 -11.04
N LYS A 276 18.11 -3.09 -11.50
CA LYS A 276 18.64 -4.18 -10.68
C LYS A 276 19.83 -3.73 -9.83
N PHE A 277 19.88 -4.21 -8.60
CA PHE A 277 20.98 -4.07 -7.66
C PHE A 277 21.43 -5.46 -7.20
N GLU A 278 22.70 -5.83 -7.43
CA GLU A 278 23.26 -7.11 -6.96
C GLU A 278 23.66 -7.07 -5.48
N GLU A 279 23.78 -5.87 -4.91
CA GLU A 279 24.00 -5.62 -3.48
C GLU A 279 23.42 -4.25 -3.09
N HIS A 280 23.17 -4.06 -1.80
CA HIS A 280 22.73 -2.78 -1.26
C HIS A 280 23.85 -1.75 -1.41
N PRO A 281 23.61 -0.56 -2.01
CA PRO A 281 24.65 0.44 -2.23
C PRO A 281 25.44 0.84 -0.98
N ASP A 282 24.77 0.84 0.18
CA ASP A 282 25.35 1.25 1.47
C ASP A 282 25.70 0.05 2.38
N GLY A 283 25.11 -1.12 2.14
CA GLY A 283 25.03 -2.22 3.12
C GLY A 283 25.64 -3.54 2.68
N GLY A 284 25.96 -3.68 1.39
CA GLY A 284 26.48 -4.91 0.82
C GLY A 284 25.41 -5.97 0.55
N LYS A 285 25.80 -7.25 0.61
CA LYS A 285 25.04 -8.35 0.02
C LYS A 285 23.75 -8.69 0.77
N PHE A 286 22.64 -8.71 0.03
CA PHE A 286 21.31 -9.11 0.52
C PHE A 286 21.29 -10.53 1.09
N SER A 287 21.97 -11.48 0.42
CA SER A 287 22.00 -12.90 0.82
C SER A 287 22.66 -13.20 2.16
N THR A 288 23.18 -12.18 2.86
CA THR A 288 23.71 -12.28 4.22
C THR A 288 22.66 -12.03 5.32
N ILE A 289 21.41 -11.80 4.92
CA ILE A 289 20.28 -11.50 5.80
C ILE A 289 19.30 -12.67 5.80
N LYS A 290 18.86 -13.04 7.01
CA LYS A 290 17.76 -13.98 7.24
C LYS A 290 16.89 -13.45 8.38
N PHE A 291 15.59 -13.44 8.14
CA PHE A 291 14.57 -13.02 9.09
C PHE A 291 13.88 -14.24 9.71
N GLU A 292 14.02 -14.40 11.03
CA GLU A 292 13.39 -15.53 11.75
C GLU A 292 11.97 -15.21 12.24
N PHE A 293 11.52 -13.95 12.13
CA PHE A 293 10.23 -13.44 12.66
C PHE A 293 9.08 -13.43 11.62
N MET A 294 9.27 -14.08 10.47
CA MET A 294 8.32 -13.95 9.35
C MET A 294 6.95 -14.58 9.65
N GLU A 295 6.89 -15.59 10.51
CA GLU A 295 5.61 -16.19 10.94
C GLU A 295 4.82 -15.22 11.82
N GLU A 296 5.48 -14.50 12.73
CA GLU A 296 4.88 -13.47 13.57
C GLU A 296 4.36 -12.30 12.73
N VAL A 297 5.09 -11.92 11.67
CA VAL A 297 4.63 -10.93 10.69
C VAL A 297 3.35 -11.41 9.99
N ARG A 298 3.33 -12.67 9.51
CA ARG A 298 2.17 -13.27 8.85
C ARG A 298 0.95 -13.35 9.77
N GLU A 299 1.14 -13.74 11.03
CA GLU A 299 0.08 -13.79 12.04
C GLU A 299 -0.48 -12.40 12.35
N LEU A 300 0.40 -11.41 12.53
CA LEU A 300 0.03 -10.01 12.78
C LEU A 300 -0.90 -9.49 11.67
N VAL A 301 -0.49 -9.59 10.41
CA VAL A 301 -1.27 -9.05 9.29
C VAL A 301 -2.55 -9.82 9.05
N LYS A 302 -2.55 -11.14 9.25
CA LYS A 302 -3.76 -11.97 9.16
C LYS A 302 -4.82 -11.55 10.18
N ASN A 303 -4.39 -11.25 11.41
CA ASN A 303 -5.29 -10.81 12.47
C ASN A 303 -5.76 -9.36 12.24
N ALA A 304 -4.87 -8.47 11.79
CA ALA A 304 -5.18 -7.08 11.52
C ALA A 304 -6.16 -6.90 10.34
N ALA A 305 -6.02 -7.70 9.27
CA ALA A 305 -6.88 -7.61 8.08
C ALA A 305 -8.37 -7.89 8.36
N GLN A 306 -8.69 -8.62 9.43
CA GLN A 306 -10.08 -8.85 9.84
C GLN A 306 -10.83 -7.54 10.20
N ARG A 307 -10.11 -6.45 10.49
CA ARG A 307 -10.69 -5.15 10.82
C ARG A 307 -11.22 -4.38 9.61
N PHE A 308 -10.89 -4.83 8.39
CA PHE A 308 -11.14 -4.08 7.16
C PHE A 308 -11.92 -4.88 6.10
N PRO A 309 -13.10 -5.45 6.39
CA PRO A 309 -13.83 -6.30 5.43
C PRO A 309 -14.29 -5.58 4.15
N HIS A 310 -14.27 -4.23 4.12
CA HIS A 310 -14.49 -3.45 2.90
C HIS A 310 -13.30 -3.41 1.94
N PHE A 311 -12.13 -3.86 2.41
CA PHE A 311 -10.87 -3.88 1.68
C PHE A 311 -10.33 -5.30 1.70
N ARG A 312 -10.61 -6.03 0.64
CA ARG A 312 -10.27 -7.45 0.59
C ARG A 312 -8.82 -7.68 0.26
N LEU A 313 -8.16 -6.75 -0.43
CA LEU A 313 -6.73 -6.84 -0.74
C LEU A 313 -6.03 -5.68 -0.04
N ILE A 314 -5.16 -6.00 0.93
CA ILE A 314 -4.46 -4.99 1.74
C ILE A 314 -2.97 -5.24 1.66
N GLY A 315 -2.20 -4.18 1.38
CA GLY A 315 -0.74 -4.18 1.47
C GLY A 315 -0.29 -3.61 2.81
N TRP A 316 0.35 -4.43 3.62
CA TRP A 316 0.83 -4.05 4.95
C TRP A 316 2.30 -3.68 4.88
N ASP A 317 2.65 -2.53 5.47
CA ASP A 317 4.04 -2.16 5.73
C ASP A 317 4.34 -2.39 7.20
N ILE A 318 5.25 -3.34 7.46
CA ILE A 318 5.58 -3.82 8.79
C ILE A 318 7.02 -3.45 9.12
N ALA A 319 7.23 -2.66 10.18
CA ALA A 319 8.55 -2.50 10.77
C ALA A 319 8.80 -3.60 11.79
N ILE A 320 10.07 -3.91 12.02
CA ILE A 320 10.49 -4.75 13.13
C ILE A 320 11.18 -3.86 14.13
N THR A 321 10.62 -3.75 15.33
CA THR A 321 11.17 -2.90 16.39
C THR A 321 12.56 -3.35 16.85
N GLU A 322 13.29 -2.49 17.55
CA GLU A 322 14.56 -2.81 18.22
C GLU A 322 14.50 -4.08 19.11
N ASN A 323 13.31 -4.43 19.60
CA ASN A 323 13.07 -5.63 20.41
C ASN A 323 12.67 -6.87 19.58
N ASN A 324 12.85 -6.83 18.25
CA ASN A 324 12.46 -7.88 17.31
C ASN A 324 10.95 -8.19 17.27
N VAL A 325 10.10 -7.23 17.64
CA VAL A 325 8.63 -7.36 17.60
C VAL A 325 8.08 -6.70 16.32
N PRO A 326 7.24 -7.39 15.51
CA PRO A 326 6.54 -6.77 14.39
C PRO A 326 5.61 -5.62 14.80
N MET A 327 5.60 -4.55 14.00
CA MET A 327 4.81 -3.34 14.22
C MET A 327 4.20 -2.88 12.90
N ILE A 328 2.89 -2.56 12.91
CA ILE A 328 2.20 -2.05 11.73
C ILE A 328 2.55 -0.57 11.56
N ILE A 329 3.14 -0.22 10.41
CA ILE A 329 3.42 1.17 10.05
C ILE A 329 2.31 1.75 9.16
N GLU A 330 1.81 0.94 8.23
CA GLU A 330 0.79 1.37 7.27
C GLU A 330 -0.05 0.19 6.77
N ALA A 331 -1.34 0.45 6.51
CA ALA A 331 -2.25 -0.43 5.80
C ALA A 331 -2.67 0.25 4.49
N ASN A 332 -2.19 -0.26 3.35
CA ASN A 332 -2.49 0.24 2.02
C ASN A 332 -3.76 -0.44 1.51
N LEU A 333 -4.90 0.23 1.72
CA LEU A 333 -6.25 -0.29 1.52
C LEU A 333 -6.69 -0.33 0.04
N THR A 334 -5.98 0.36 -0.84
CA THR A 334 -6.13 0.29 -2.31
C THR A 334 -4.76 0.33 -2.99
N MET A 335 -4.72 -0.03 -4.28
CA MET A 335 -3.53 0.07 -5.15
C MET A 335 -2.27 -0.58 -4.56
N SER A 336 -2.42 -1.60 -3.71
CA SER A 336 -1.54 -2.11 -2.65
C SER A 336 -0.06 -2.51 -2.97
N GLY A 337 0.59 -1.91 -3.96
CA GLY A 337 1.98 -2.14 -4.38
C GLY A 337 2.17 -3.44 -5.17
N MET A 338 1.19 -3.79 -6.00
CA MET A 338 1.21 -4.99 -6.83
C MET A 338 2.41 -5.02 -7.78
N ASP A 339 2.68 -3.88 -8.42
CA ASP A 339 3.81 -3.63 -9.32
C ASP A 339 5.14 -4.07 -8.71
N VAL A 340 5.38 -3.76 -7.43
CA VAL A 340 6.59 -4.17 -6.71
C VAL A 340 6.64 -5.69 -6.51
N ILE A 341 5.54 -6.29 -6.07
CA ILE A 341 5.48 -7.72 -5.74
C ILE A 341 5.65 -8.57 -7.01
N GLU A 342 4.93 -8.27 -8.09
CA GLU A 342 5.03 -9.04 -9.33
C GLU A 342 6.40 -8.89 -10.00
N THR A 343 7.00 -7.69 -9.93
CA THR A 343 8.34 -7.44 -10.47
C THR A 343 9.41 -8.33 -9.84
N ILE A 344 9.37 -8.53 -8.52
CA ILE A 344 10.46 -9.19 -7.80
C ILE A 344 10.14 -10.61 -7.34
N CYS A 345 8.86 -11.00 -7.27
CA CYS A 345 8.43 -12.28 -6.69
C CYS A 345 7.83 -13.26 -7.68
N GLY A 346 6.73 -12.87 -8.35
CA GLY A 346 5.85 -13.75 -9.11
C GLY A 346 4.38 -13.27 -9.09
N PRO A 347 3.44 -14.01 -9.70
CA PRO A 347 2.04 -13.59 -9.84
C PRO A 347 1.36 -13.33 -8.51
N LEU A 348 0.81 -12.12 -8.31
CA LEU A 348 0.37 -11.55 -7.03
C LEU A 348 -0.36 -12.53 -6.10
N PHE A 349 -1.37 -13.22 -6.64
CA PHE A 349 -2.26 -14.09 -5.87
C PHE A 349 -1.77 -15.54 -5.74
N GLY A 350 -0.67 -15.91 -6.41
CA GLY A 350 -0.11 -17.27 -6.38
C GLY A 350 -1.14 -18.35 -6.74
N GLU A 351 -1.39 -19.27 -5.81
CA GLU A 351 -2.39 -20.34 -5.99
C GLU A 351 -3.84 -19.82 -6.10
N TYR A 352 -4.11 -18.61 -5.60
CA TYR A 352 -5.46 -18.02 -5.60
C TYR A 352 -5.81 -17.29 -6.90
N THR A 353 -4.87 -17.14 -7.85
CA THR A 353 -5.07 -16.29 -9.04
C THR A 353 -6.32 -16.64 -9.84
N GLU A 354 -6.49 -17.91 -10.25
CA GLU A 354 -7.65 -18.30 -11.06
C GLU A 354 -8.96 -18.02 -10.33
N LYS A 355 -9.01 -18.32 -9.03
CA LYS A 355 -10.22 -18.11 -8.22
C LYS A 355 -10.58 -16.63 -8.09
N VAL A 356 -9.58 -15.76 -7.91
CA VAL A 356 -9.80 -14.31 -7.90
C VAL A 356 -10.29 -13.84 -9.26
N LEU A 357 -9.65 -14.26 -10.35
CA LEU A 357 -10.04 -13.85 -11.71
C LEU A 357 -11.45 -14.36 -12.10
N GLU A 358 -11.80 -15.60 -11.76
CA GLU A 358 -13.15 -16.13 -11.95
C GLU A 358 -14.19 -15.29 -11.20
N GLU A 359 -13.90 -14.91 -9.97
CA GLU A 359 -14.78 -14.08 -9.17
C GLU A 359 -14.95 -12.66 -9.71
N VAL A 360 -13.85 -12.04 -10.12
CA VAL A 360 -13.83 -10.66 -10.62
C VAL A 360 -14.48 -10.57 -11.99
N PHE A 361 -14.13 -11.45 -12.93
CA PHE A 361 -14.51 -11.33 -14.34
C PHE A 361 -15.73 -12.16 -14.74
N LEU A 362 -15.98 -13.31 -14.12
CA LEU A 362 -17.02 -14.25 -14.58
C LEU A 362 -18.28 -14.25 -13.72
N LYS A 363 -18.17 -13.96 -12.42
CA LYS A 363 -19.33 -13.92 -11.52
C LYS A 363 -20.10 -12.60 -11.69
N LYS A 364 -21.42 -12.71 -11.89
CA LYS A 364 -22.33 -11.55 -11.86
C LYS A 364 -22.33 -10.95 -10.46
N HIS A 365 -22.04 -9.66 -10.40
CA HIS A 365 -22.08 -8.88 -9.17
C HIS A 365 -22.93 -7.63 -9.38
N LYS A 366 -23.60 -7.18 -8.32
CA LYS A 366 -24.26 -5.87 -8.31
C LYS A 366 -23.24 -4.86 -7.83
N LYS A 367 -22.95 -3.85 -8.65
CA LYS A 367 -22.20 -2.66 -8.22
C LYS A 367 -22.97 -2.04 -7.05
N LYS A 368 -22.35 -2.00 -5.87
CA LYS A 368 -22.93 -1.35 -4.70
C LYS A 368 -22.37 0.06 -4.63
N ILE A 369 -23.23 1.03 -4.83
CA ILE A 369 -22.93 2.43 -4.60
C ILE A 369 -22.73 2.62 -3.09
N SER A 370 -21.64 3.25 -2.68
CA SER A 370 -21.37 3.53 -1.26
C SER A 370 -22.20 4.71 -0.74
N MET A 371 -22.58 5.62 -1.64
CA MET A 371 -23.35 6.82 -1.36
C MET A 371 -24.85 6.59 -1.55
N ASP A 372 -25.66 6.89 -0.55
CA ASP A 372 -27.10 6.89 -0.72
C ASP A 372 -27.55 8.11 -1.53
N ILE A 373 -27.69 7.94 -2.85
CA ILE A 373 -28.10 9.00 -3.78
C ILE A 373 -29.44 9.63 -3.39
N SER A 374 -30.33 8.89 -2.71
CA SER A 374 -31.63 9.42 -2.31
C SER A 374 -31.56 10.58 -1.32
N GLN A 375 -30.42 10.79 -0.65
CA GLN A 375 -30.22 11.93 0.25
C GLN A 375 -30.05 13.26 -0.49
N TYR A 376 -29.83 13.21 -1.81
CA TYR A 376 -29.59 14.37 -2.67
C TYR A 376 -30.77 14.68 -3.61
N VAL A 377 -31.87 13.95 -3.45
CA VAL A 377 -33.14 14.09 -4.17
C VAL A 377 -34.17 14.57 -3.17
#